data_AF-A0A3P8FNP3-F1
#
_entry.id   AF-A0A3P8FNP3-F1
#
_cell.length_a   1.000
_cell.length_b   1.000
_cell.length_c   1.000
_cell.angle_alpha   90.00
_cell.angle_beta   90.00
_cell.angle_gamma   90.00
#
_symmetry.space_group_name_H-M   'P 1'
#
loop_
_entity.id
_entity.type
_entity.pdbx_description
1 polymer ?
#
loop_
_entity_poly.entity_id
_entity_poly.type
_entity_poly.pdbx_seq_one_letter_code
_entity_poly.pdbx_strand_id
1 'polypeptide(L)' 'MIARLEQHEESVYTAEWSPVDAWYFASISYDGNFLINRVPDQIKLNILLQSNDY' A
#
# COMPACT_ATOMS: atom_id res chain seq x y z
N MET A 1 10.41 7.64 4.79
CA MET A 1 9.89 6.82 3.67
C MET A 1 10.05 5.36 4.06
N ILE A 2 8.97 4.56 4.08
CA ILE A 2 8.99 3.17 4.59
C ILE A 2 9.05 2.14 3.44
N ALA A 3 8.45 2.44 2.29
CA ALA A 3 8.54 1.64 1.05
C ALA A 3 8.15 2.48 -0.18
N ARG A 4 8.47 1.96 -1.38
CA ARG A 4 8.01 2.46 -2.68
C ARG A 4 7.53 1.27 -3.52
N LEU A 5 6.40 1.42 -4.21
CA LEU A 5 5.91 0.44 -5.19
C LEU A 5 6.10 1.01 -6.60
N GLU A 6 6.84 0.31 -7.45
CA GLU A 6 7.09 0.66 -8.85
C GLU A 6 6.37 -0.34 -9.76
N GLN A 7 5.05 -0.30 -9.73
CA GLN A 7 4.21 -1.29 -10.42
C GLN A 7 3.44 -0.73 -11.61
N HIS A 8 3.17 0.57 -11.58
CA HIS A 8 2.53 1.26 -12.70
C HIS A 8 3.61 1.77 -13.63
N GLU A 9 3.49 1.43 -14.91
CA GLU A 9 4.36 1.99 -15.97
C GLU A 9 4.06 3.47 -16.20
N GLU A 10 2.84 3.89 -15.85
CA GLU A 10 2.34 5.25 -15.97
C GLU A 10 2.03 5.92 -14.63
N SER A 11 1.76 7.23 -14.69
CA SER A 11 1.43 8.02 -13.50
C SER A 11 0.15 7.52 -12.82
N VAL A 12 0.22 7.34 -11.49
CA VAL A 12 -0.92 6.96 -10.66
C VAL A 12 -1.81 8.17 -10.43
N TYR A 13 -3.10 8.04 -10.73
CA TYR A 13 -4.08 9.12 -10.54
C TYR A 13 -4.63 9.13 -9.12
N THR A 14 -4.99 7.96 -8.60
CA THR A 14 -5.52 7.83 -7.24
C THR A 14 -5.11 6.50 -6.60
N ALA A 15 -5.11 6.50 -5.27
CA ALA A 15 -4.97 5.31 -4.46
C ALA A 15 -5.93 5.39 -3.25
N GLU A 16 -6.59 4.28 -2.93
CA GLU A 16 -7.58 4.19 -1.85
C GLU A 16 -7.31 2.97 -0.96
N TRP A 17 -7.38 3.16 0.35
CA TRP A 17 -7.22 2.08 1.32
C TRP A 17 -8.51 1.31 1.51
N SER A 18 -8.40 -0.01 1.71
CA SER A 18 -9.57 -0.83 2.01
C SER A 18 -10.22 -0.39 3.33
N PRO A 19 -11.56 -0.26 3.38
CA PRO A 19 -12.27 0.08 4.59
C PRO A 19 -12.40 -1.11 5.57
N VAL A 20 -12.05 -2.33 5.12
CA VAL A 20 -12.19 -3.57 5.90
C VAL A 20 -10.85 -4.10 6.38
N ASP A 21 -9.77 -3.89 5.62
CA ASP A 21 -8.43 -4.38 5.98
C ASP A 21 -7.37 -3.31 5.67
N ALA A 22 -6.79 -2.75 6.74
CA ALA A 22 -5.78 -1.69 6.68
C ALA A 22 -4.48 -2.09 5.96
N TRP A 23 -4.30 -3.37 5.62
CA TRP A 23 -3.11 -3.85 4.90
C TRP A 23 -3.29 -3.94 3.39
N TYR A 24 -4.45 -3.57 2.87
CA TYR A 24 -4.71 -3.50 1.44
C TYR A 24 -5.07 -2.10 0.99
N PHE A 25 -4.56 -1.74 -0.17
CA PHE A 25 -4.98 -0.54 -0.89
C PHE A 25 -5.03 -0.84 -2.37
N ALA A 26 -5.82 -0.06 -3.09
CA ALA A 26 -5.89 -0.10 -4.53
C ALA A 26 -5.26 1.15 -5.13
N SER A 27 -4.67 1.01 -6.32
CA SER A 27 -4.16 2.14 -7.10
C SER A 27 -4.56 2.00 -8.57
N ILE A 28 -4.86 3.14 -9.19
CA ILE A 28 -5.24 3.22 -10.61
C ILE A 28 -4.33 4.19 -11.36
N SER A 29 -3.89 3.77 -12.54
CA SER A 29 -3.08 4.56 -13.47
C SER A 29 -3.91 5.11 -14.63
N TYR A 30 -3.29 6.03 -15.38
CA TYR A 30 -3.93 6.76 -16.48
C TYR A 30 -4.36 5.87 -17.67
N ASP A 31 -3.65 4.77 -17.88
CA ASP A 31 -3.95 3.75 -18.89
C ASP A 31 -5.12 2.83 -18.50
N GLY A 32 -5.68 3.02 -17.30
CA GLY A 32 -6.78 2.22 -16.77
C GLY A 32 -6.32 0.94 -16.06
N ASN A 33 -5.02 0.73 -15.87
CA ASN A 33 -4.54 -0.37 -15.04
C ASN A 33 -4.90 -0.13 -13.58
N PHE A 34 -5.52 -1.14 -12.96
CA PHE A 34 -5.93 -1.13 -11.57
C PHE A 34 -5.26 -2.28 -10.83
N LEU A 35 -4.55 -1.96 -9.76
CA LEU A 35 -3.80 -2.93 -8.97
C LEU A 35 -4.29 -2.92 -7.52
N ILE A 36 -4.48 -4.10 -6.95
CA ILE A 36 -4.70 -4.29 -5.52
C ILE A 36 -3.38 -4.71 -4.89
N ASN A 37 -2.93 -3.92 -3.93
CA ASN A 37 -1.66 -4.07 -3.27
C ASN A 37 -1.84 -4.49 -1.82
N ARG A 38 -0.98 -5.42 -1.39
CA ARG A 38 -0.86 -5.87 -0.01
C ARG A 38 0.43 -5.33 0.59
N VAL A 39 0.36 -4.76 1.78
CA VAL A 39 1.55 -4.35 2.55
C VAL A 39 2.40 -5.59 2.88
N PRO A 40 3.72 -5.59 2.61
CA PRO A 40 4.62 -6.68 2.97
C PRO A 40 4.65 -6.97 4.48
N ASP A 41 4.68 -8.25 4.85
CA ASP A 41 4.55 -8.66 6.26
C ASP A 41 5.65 -8.09 7.17
N GLN A 42 6.88 -7.90 6.65
CA GLN A 42 7.96 -7.25 7.40
C GLN A 42 7.63 -5.81 7.80
N ILE A 43 6.94 -5.06 6.94
CA ILE A 43 6.49 -3.69 7.26
C ILE A 43 5.38 -3.74 8.30
N LYS A 44 4.45 -4.69 8.18
CA LYS A 44 3.38 -4.89 9.18
C LYS A 44 3.97 -5.15 10.56
N LEU A 45 4.92 -6.09 10.65
CA LEU A 45 5.59 -6.45 11.89
C LEU A 45 6.33 -5.25 12.50
N ASN A 46 7.05 -4.47 11.69
CA ASN A 46 7.74 -3.27 12.19
C ASN A 46 6.77 -2.24 12.79
N ILE A 47 5.62 -2.00 12.15
CA ILE A 47 4.59 -1.06 12.65
C ILE A 47 4.01 -1.57 13.98
N LEU A 48 3.66 -2.86 14.05
CA LEU A 48 3.04 -3.45 15.24
C LEU A 48 3.99 -3.59 16.43
N LEU A 49 5.29 -3.78 16.18
CA LEU A 49 6.29 -3.86 17.25
C LEU A 49 6.66 -2.47 17.76
N GLN A 50 6.76 -1.46 16.89
CA GLN A 50 6.99 -0.06 17.30
C GLN A 50 5.84 0.51 18.14
N SER A 51 4.61 0.04 17.96
CA SER A 51 3.47 0.49 18.79
C SER A 51 3.49 -0.05 20.22
N ASN A 52 4.31 -1.06 20.52
CA ASN A 52 4.38 -1.70 21.84
C ASN A 52 5.46 -1.09 22.77
N ASP A 53 6.18 -0.07 22.32
CA ASP A 53 7.23 0.61 23.09
C ASP A 53 6.68 1.79 23.96
N TYR A 54 5.38 1.77 24.30
CA TYR A 54 4.69 2.78 25.14
C TYR A 54 4.18 2.19 26.46
#